data_AF-L0K0U6-F1
#
_entry.id   AF-L0K0U6-F1
#
_cell.length_a   1.000
_cell.length_b   1.000
_cell.length_c   1.000
_cell.angle_alpha   90.00
_cell.angle_beta   90.00
_cell.angle_gamma   90.00
#
_symmetry.space_group_name_H-M   'P 1'
#
loop_
_entity.id
_entity.type
_entity.pdbx_description
1 polymer ?
#
loop_
_entity_poly.entity_id
_entity_poly.type
_entity_poly.pdbx_seq_one_letter_code
_entity_poly.pdbx_strand_id
1 'polypeptide(L)' 'MTDYDCPLCSEEYEGRTELRVHLEVKHRKSEIVSSFIDSAVGRSSGGDERTLEDDRPAAPL' A
#
# COMPACT_ATOMS: atom_id res chain seq x y z
N MET A 1 10.31 -17.00 -24.51
CA MET A 1 11.37 -16.67 -23.55
C MET A 1 10.73 -16.55 -22.18
N THR A 2 11.44 -16.83 -21.10
CA THR A 2 11.04 -16.35 -19.77
C THR A 2 11.70 -14.99 -19.60
N ASP A 3 11.01 -13.95 -20.01
CA ASP A 3 11.42 -12.58 -19.77
C ASP A 3 11.37 -12.33 -18.25
N TYR A 4 12.42 -11.72 -17.70
CA TYR A 4 12.54 -11.43 -16.26
C TYR A 4 12.37 -9.94 -16.03
N ASP A 5 11.12 -9.49 -16.13
CA ASP A 5 10.71 -8.12 -15.84
C ASP A 5 10.66 -7.85 -14.33
N CYS A 6 11.00 -6.62 -13.95
CA CYS A 6 10.84 -6.15 -12.59
C CYS A 6 9.37 -5.75 -12.34
N PRO A 7 8.73 -6.21 -11.25
CA PRO A 7 7.36 -5.82 -10.92
C PRO A 7 7.26 -4.42 -10.29
N LEU A 8 8.39 -3.78 -9.98
CA LEU A 8 8.47 -2.51 -9.25
C LEU A 8 8.93 -1.36 -10.14
N CYS A 9 9.54 -1.67 -11.27
CA CYS A 9 9.95 -0.71 -12.29
C CYS A 9 9.86 -1.37 -13.67
N SER A 10 9.83 -0.60 -14.74
CA SER A 10 9.75 -1.14 -16.10
C SER A 10 11.10 -1.60 -16.66
N GLU A 11 12.00 -2.13 -15.82
CA GLU A 11 13.28 -2.71 -16.27
C GLU A 11 13.14 -4.21 -16.56
N GLU A 12 13.76 -4.64 -17.67
CA GLU A 12 13.77 -6.02 -18.14
C GLU A 12 15.18 -6.60 -18.01
N TYR A 13 15.27 -7.87 -17.63
CA TYR A 13 16.54 -8.57 -17.42
C TYR A 13 16.58 -9.90 -18.17
N GLU A 14 17.79 -10.30 -18.59
CA GLU A 14 18.01 -11.52 -19.36
C GLU A 14 18.03 -12.78 -18.46
N GLY A 15 18.10 -12.60 -17.14
CA GLY A 15 18.14 -13.71 -16.18
C GLY A 15 17.66 -13.40 -14.77
N ARG A 16 17.30 -14.48 -14.04
CA ARG A 16 16.91 -14.41 -12.62
C ARG A 16 17.98 -13.76 -11.73
N THR A 17 19.26 -13.98 -12.03
CA THR A 17 20.36 -13.45 -11.21
C THR A 17 20.41 -11.93 -11.27
N GLU A 18 20.26 -11.36 -12.47
CA GLU A 18 20.28 -9.91 -12.69
C GLU A 18 19.05 -9.26 -12.08
N LEU A 19 17.86 -9.85 -12.28
CA LEU A 19 16.63 -9.39 -11.64
C LEU A 19 16.75 -9.43 -10.11
N ARG A 20 17.36 -10.48 -9.54
CA ARG A 20 17.59 -10.57 -8.09
C ARG A 20 18.51 -9.44 -7.60
N VAL A 21 19.67 -9.26 -8.24
CA VAL A 21 20.61 -8.20 -7.87
C VAL A 21 19.96 -6.82 -7.99
N HIS A 22 19.19 -6.58 -9.06
CA HIS A 22 18.41 -5.36 -9.25
C HIS A 22 17.45 -5.12 -8.07
N LEU A 23 16.65 -6.12 -7.69
CA LEU A 23 15.75 -6.00 -6.55
C LEU A 23 16.54 -5.72 -5.25
N GLU A 24 17.67 -6.36 -5.04
CA GLU A 24 18.50 -6.18 -3.84
C GLU A 24 19.17 -4.80 -3.73
N VAL A 25 19.49 -4.15 -4.86
CA VAL A 25 20.20 -2.86 -4.85
C VAL A 25 19.27 -1.67 -5.08
N LYS A 26 18.23 -1.82 -5.93
CA LYS A 26 17.28 -0.76 -6.27
C LYS A 26 16.05 -0.77 -5.38
N HIS A 27 15.53 -1.96 -5.05
CA HIS A 27 14.24 -2.09 -4.40
C HIS A 27 14.28 -2.64 -2.96
N ARG A 28 15.41 -3.13 -2.46
CA ARG A 28 15.52 -3.74 -1.12
C ARG A 28 14.98 -2.89 0.03
N LYS A 29 15.10 -1.57 -0.06
CA LYS A 29 14.55 -0.63 0.95
C LYS A 29 13.12 -0.18 0.59
N SER A 30 12.83 0.01 -0.69
CA SER A 30 11.51 0.41 -1.18
C SER A 30 10.44 -0.66 -0.93
N GLU A 31 10.80 -1.94 -0.99
CA GLU A 31 9.91 -3.08 -0.70
C GLU A 31 9.48 -3.12 0.77
N ILE A 32 10.45 -2.96 1.69
CA ILE A 32 10.20 -2.94 3.13
C ILE A 32 9.25 -1.78 3.48
N VAL A 33 9.49 -0.60 2.90
CA VAL A 33 8.65 0.58 3.12
C VAL A 33 7.26 0.38 2.51
N SER A 34 7.15 -0.13 1.29
CA SER A 34 5.85 -0.34 0.63
C SER A 34 4.99 -1.37 1.38
N SER A 35 5.58 -2.49 1.82
CA SER A 35 4.89 -3.49 2.64
C SER A 35 4.47 -2.93 4.01
N PHE A 36 5.31 -2.10 4.64
CA PHE A 36 4.99 -1.50 5.93
C PHE A 36 3.91 -0.41 5.81
N ILE A 37 3.91 0.36 4.72
CA ILE A 37 2.88 1.35 4.44
C ILE A 37 1.56 0.65 4.11
N ASP A 38 1.53 -0.33 3.20
CA ASP A 38 0.34 -1.14 2.90
C ASP A 38 -0.29 -1.73 4.18
N SER A 39 0.56 -2.31 5.03
CA SER A 39 0.14 -2.84 6.35
C SER A 39 -0.33 -1.75 7.32
N ALA A 40 0.21 -0.53 7.22
CA ALA A 40 -0.19 0.60 8.05
C ALA A 40 -1.45 1.31 7.54
N VAL A 41 -1.71 1.34 6.22
CA VAL A 41 -2.90 1.95 5.62
C VAL A 41 -4.11 1.01 5.70
N GLY A 42 -3.88 -0.30 5.80
CA GLY A 42 -4.90 -1.34 5.98
C GLY A 42 -5.68 -1.32 7.31
N ARG A 43 -5.51 -0.29 8.14
CA ARG A 43 -6.24 -0.12 9.41
C ARG A 43 -7.04 1.17 9.57
N SER A 44 -7.16 1.96 8.50
CA SER A 44 -8.08 3.10 8.46
C SER A 44 -9.03 3.04 7.26
N SER A 45 -9.61 1.87 6.99
CA SER A 45 -10.96 1.83 6.39
C SER A 45 -11.96 1.64 7.52
N GLY A 46 -12.31 2.76 8.12
CA GLY A 46 -13.34 2.91 9.13
C GLY A 46 -13.67 4.39 9.18
N GLY A 47 -14.27 4.90 8.10
CA GLY A 47 -14.91 6.20 8.16
C GLY A 47 -16.00 6.13 9.22
N ASP A 48 -15.81 6.84 10.33
CA ASP A 48 -16.92 7.21 11.20
C ASP A 48 -17.15 8.71 11.01
N GLU A 49 -17.79 9.05 9.89
CA GLU A 49 -18.62 10.23 9.82
C GLU A 49 -19.79 9.99 10.78
N ARG A 50 -19.55 10.20 12.07
CA ARG A 50 -20.62 10.31 13.03
C ARG A 50 -21.06 11.76 13.02
N THR A 51 -21.94 12.10 12.09
CA THR A 51 -22.85 13.23 12.28
C THR A 51 -23.55 12.98 13.61
N LEU A 52 -23.09 13.64 14.66
CA LEU A 52 -23.90 13.86 15.85
C LEU A 52 -25.03 14.80 15.39
N GLU A 53 -26.03 14.23 14.72
CA GLU A 53 -27.36 14.79 14.78
C GLU A 53 -27.74 14.76 16.27
N ASP A 54 -27.57 15.93 16.90
CA ASP A 54 -28.14 16.27 18.19
C ASP A 54 -29.66 16.21 18.03
N ASP A 55 -30.20 14.98 18.06
CA ASP A 55 -31.59 14.73 18.32
C ASP A 55 -31.84 15.27 19.72
N ARG A 56 -32.34 16.51 19.79
CA ARG A 56 -32.80 17.15 21.00
C ARG A 56 -34.29 16.82 21.17
N PRO A 57 -34.67 15.74 21.88
CA PRO A 57 -36.06 15.50 22.14
C PRO A 57 -36.61 16.50 23.18
N ALA A 58 -37.77 17.05 22.80
CA ALA A 58 -38.87 17.58 23.62
C ALA A 58 -38.65 18.87 24.44
N ALA A 59 -39.31 19.94 23.99
CA ALA A 59 -40.09 20.79 24.89
C ALA A 59 -41.56 20.73 24.46
N PRO A 60 -42.47 20.17 25.27
CA PRO A 60 -43.92 20.30 25.07
C PRO A 60 -44.36 21.76 25.26
N LEU A 61 -45.39 22.14 24.51
CA LEU A 61 -46.10 23.44 24.55
C LEU A 61 -46.69 23.77 25.94
#